data_AF-A0A9Q6Z7K7-F1
#
_entry.id   AF-A0A9Q6Z7K7-F1
#
_cell.length_a   1.000
_cell.length_b   1.000
_cell.length_c   1.000
_cell.angle_alpha   90.00
_cell.angle_beta   90.00
_cell.angle_gamma   90.00
#
_symmetry.space_group_name_H-M   'P 1'
#
loop_
_entity.id
_entity.type
_entity.pdbx_description
1 polymer ?
#
loop_
_entity_poly.entity_id
_entity_poly.type
_entity_poly.pdbx_seq_one_letter_code
_entity_poly.pdbx_strand_id
1 'polypeptide(L)'
;MDKIKSISKTGFWFVFLPLLLGSLIYVMARDSSIYFLQFLPIKWNKIELPYWVQYHLPDGLWAFAFSSLVALVWEDVRSTGYYVWLGVLVAVSIGLEVFYGTFDWYDLVFILVGIGGAYWIFKRKK
;
A
#
# COMPACT_ATOMS: atom_id res chain seq x y z
N MET A 1 -13.07 17.95 19.27
CA MET A 1 -11.77 18.26 18.64
C MET A 1 -10.81 17.07 18.69
N ASP A 2 -10.89 16.21 19.72
CA ASP A 2 -9.96 15.10 19.93
C ASP A 2 -10.13 13.92 18.96
N LYS A 3 -11.36 13.64 18.51
CA LYS A 3 -11.64 12.61 17.48
C LYS A 3 -10.95 12.93 16.15
N ILE A 4 -10.98 14.20 15.74
CA ILE A 4 -10.32 14.66 14.49
C ILE A 4 -8.80 14.55 14.61
N LYS A 5 -8.21 14.98 15.75
CA LYS A 5 -6.77 14.83 16.00
C LYS A 5 -6.35 13.35 15.98
N SER A 6 -7.15 12.47 16.58
CA SER A 6 -6.91 11.02 16.58
C SER A 6 -6.96 10.41 15.17
N ILE A 7 -7.96 10.78 14.36
CA ILE A 7 -8.06 10.34 12.96
C ILE A 7 -6.87 10.86 12.15
N SER A 8 -6.50 12.14 12.29
CA SER A 8 -5.35 12.72 11.56
C SER A 8 -4.04 12.01 11.88
N LYS A 9 -3.80 11.70 13.15
CA LYS A 9 -2.62 10.95 13.60
C LYS A 9 -2.63 9.54 13.03
N THR A 10 -3.78 8.86 13.08
CA THR A 10 -3.92 7.49 12.56
C THR A 10 -3.73 7.46 11.03
N GLY A 11 -4.32 8.41 10.30
CA GLY A 11 -4.13 8.56 8.86
C GLY A 11 -2.66 8.80 8.50
N PHE A 12 -1.96 9.66 9.24
CA PHE A 12 -0.53 9.89 9.00
C PHE A 12 0.29 8.60 9.16
N TRP A 13 0.14 7.90 10.29
CA TRP A 13 0.98 6.73 10.61
C TRP A 13 0.65 5.49 9.78
N PHE A 14 -0.62 5.26 9.47
CA PHE A 14 -1.05 4.01 8.83
C PHE A 14 -1.36 4.16 7.33
N VAL A 15 -1.51 5.38 6.82
CA VAL A 15 -1.76 5.63 5.40
C VAL A 15 -0.60 6.38 4.77
N PHE A 16 -0.30 7.59 5.26
CA PHE A 16 0.67 8.46 4.60
C PHE A 16 2.10 7.93 4.69
N LEU A 17 2.55 7.54 5.88
CA LEU A 17 3.92 7.08 6.08
C LEU A 17 4.26 5.80 5.28
N PRO A 18 3.44 4.72 5.31
CA PRO A 18 3.74 3.53 4.51
C PRO A 18 3.70 3.80 3.01
N LEU A 19 2.73 4.63 2.55
CA LEU A 19 2.64 5.05 1.16
C LEU A 19 3.90 5.80 0.71
N LEU A 20 4.37 6.74 1.54
CA LEU A 20 5.60 7.50 1.28
C LEU A 20 6.82 6.58 1.24
N LEU A 21 6.96 5.68 2.20
CA LEU A 21 8.09 4.75 2.25
C LEU A 21 8.14 3.82 1.03
N GLY A 22 7.00 3.22 0.66
CA GLY A 22 6.93 2.38 -0.54
C GLY A 22 7.26 3.18 -1.81
N SER A 23 6.78 4.42 -1.90
CA SER A 23 7.07 5.30 -3.03
C SER A 23 8.54 5.70 -3.11
N LEU A 24 9.18 5.98 -1.97
CA LEU A 24 10.61 6.31 -1.91
C LEU A 24 11.46 5.12 -2.34
N ILE A 25 11.18 3.92 -1.82
CA ILE A 25 11.87 2.70 -2.23
C ILE A 25 11.72 2.52 -3.75
N TYR A 26 10.50 2.67 -4.26
CA TYR A 26 10.20 2.53 -5.68
C TYR A 26 11.01 3.51 -6.54
N VAL A 27 11.00 4.80 -6.22
CA VAL A 27 11.73 5.84 -6.99
C VAL A 27 13.25 5.68 -6.89
N MET A 28 13.77 5.29 -5.71
CA MET A 28 15.21 5.25 -5.46
C MET A 28 15.88 3.95 -5.93
N ALA A 29 15.15 2.84 -5.99
CA ALA A 29 15.72 1.53 -6.30
C ALA A 29 15.25 0.94 -7.63
N ARG A 30 14.02 1.21 -8.12
CA ARG A 30 13.55 0.65 -9.40
C ARG A 30 14.16 1.34 -10.61
N ASP A 31 14.20 0.60 -11.72
CA ASP A 31 14.55 1.15 -13.01
C ASP A 31 13.52 2.15 -13.52
N SER A 32 14.00 3.25 -14.11
CA SER A 32 13.21 4.36 -14.66
C SER A 32 12.42 4.00 -15.93
N SER A 33 12.47 2.75 -16.38
CA SER A 33 11.72 2.24 -17.53
C SER A 33 10.23 2.04 -17.22
N ILE A 34 9.82 2.09 -15.95
CA ILE A 34 8.44 1.89 -15.54
C ILE A 34 7.60 3.14 -15.85
N TYR A 35 6.43 2.93 -16.48
CA TYR A 35 5.52 3.97 -16.97
C TYR A 35 5.25 5.10 -15.96
N PHE A 36 5.14 4.76 -14.67
CA PHE A 36 4.87 5.74 -13.62
C PHE A 36 6.00 6.77 -13.44
N LEU A 37 7.26 6.34 -13.54
CA LEU A 37 8.43 7.23 -13.40
C LEU A 37 8.68 8.05 -14.65
N GLN A 38 8.11 7.69 -15.81
CA GLN A 38 8.26 8.50 -17.03
C GLN A 38 7.59 9.87 -16.90
N PHE A 39 6.55 10.00 -16.06
CA PHE A 39 5.90 11.29 -15.77
C PHE A 39 6.70 12.19 -14.82
N LEU A 40 7.72 11.65 -14.15
CA LEU A 40 8.57 12.37 -13.21
C LEU A 40 10.02 12.28 -13.71
N PRO A 41 10.54 13.29 -14.43
CA PRO A 41 11.89 13.27 -15.00
C PRO A 41 12.98 13.48 -13.93
N ILE A 42 12.94 12.65 -12.90
CA ILE A 42 13.81 12.67 -11.74
C ILE A 42 14.97 11.72 -12.01
N LYS A 43 16.17 12.27 -12.17
CA LYS A 43 17.42 11.50 -12.32
C LYS A 43 18.13 11.42 -10.97
N TRP A 44 17.90 10.35 -10.23
CA TRP A 44 18.59 10.09 -8.97
C TRP A 44 19.62 8.97 -9.14
N ASN A 45 20.66 9.00 -8.30
CA ASN A 45 21.56 7.87 -8.16
C ASN A 45 20.77 6.72 -7.53
N LYS A 46 20.65 5.61 -8.25
CA LYS A 46 19.95 4.43 -7.74
C LYS A 46 20.71 3.84 -6.57
N ILE A 47 19.95 3.39 -5.58
CA ILE A 47 20.49 2.64 -4.45
C ILE A 47 20.22 1.17 -4.71
N GLU A 48 21.26 0.34 -4.57
CA GLU A 48 21.10 -1.10 -4.57
C GLU A 48 20.50 -1.54 -3.24
N LEU A 49 19.31 -2.12 -3.31
CA LEU A 49 18.62 -2.72 -2.17
C LEU A 49 18.48 -4.22 -2.39
N PRO A 50 18.28 -5.02 -1.33
CA PRO A 50 17.96 -6.43 -1.48
C PRO A 50 16.74 -6.61 -2.39
N TYR A 51 16.76 -7.64 -3.24
CA TYR A 51 15.71 -7.89 -4.24
C TYR A 51 14.29 -7.77 -3.67
N TRP A 52 14.00 -8.43 -2.54
CA TRP A 52 12.67 -8.38 -1.93
C TRP A 52 12.25 -6.98 -1.44
N VAL A 53 13.21 -6.15 -1.01
CA VAL A 53 12.95 -4.76 -0.57
C VAL A 53 12.59 -3.91 -1.78
N GLN A 54 13.27 -4.10 -2.90
CA GLN A 54 13.06 -3.31 -4.11
C GLN A 54 11.79 -3.70 -4.84
N TYR A 55 11.49 -4.99 -4.91
CA TYR A 55 10.46 -5.53 -5.80
C TYR A 55 9.14 -5.84 -5.10
N HIS A 56 9.14 -6.34 -3.84
CA HIS A 56 7.92 -6.83 -3.18
C HIS A 56 7.44 -5.97 -2.01
N LEU A 57 8.38 -5.37 -1.25
CA LEU A 57 8.04 -4.55 -0.08
C LEU A 57 7.16 -3.33 -0.42
N PRO A 58 7.38 -2.59 -1.53
CA PRO A 58 6.53 -1.46 -1.89
C PRO A 58 5.05 -1.86 -2.03
N ASP A 59 4.77 -3.01 -2.65
CA ASP A 59 3.40 -3.48 -2.86
C ASP A 59 2.70 -3.81 -1.55
N GLY A 60 3.42 -4.45 -0.61
CA GLY A 60 2.90 -4.68 0.74
C GLY A 60 2.64 -3.40 1.52
N LEU A 61 3.54 -2.41 1.43
CA LEU A 61 3.38 -1.10 2.09
C LEU A 61 2.20 -0.32 1.52
N TRP A 62 2.02 -0.34 0.20
CA TRP A 62 0.89 0.31 -0.46
C TRP A 62 -0.42 -0.40 -0.15
N ALA A 63 -0.47 -1.73 -0.23
CA ALA A 63 -1.65 -2.51 0.13
C ALA A 63 -2.07 -2.27 1.59
N PHE A 64 -1.10 -2.18 2.50
CA PHE A 64 -1.34 -1.80 3.90
C PHE A 64 -1.91 -0.38 4.02
N ALA A 65 -1.32 0.60 3.32
CA ALA A 65 -1.76 1.99 3.35
C ALA A 65 -3.19 2.15 2.85
N PHE A 66 -3.51 1.58 1.69
CA PHE A 66 -4.85 1.67 1.11
C PHE A 66 -5.88 0.89 1.95
N SER A 67 -5.52 -0.27 2.48
CA SER A 67 -6.42 -1.03 3.37
C SER A 67 -6.67 -0.28 4.69
N SER A 68 -5.66 0.40 5.22
CA SER A 68 -5.81 1.28 6.38
C SER A 68 -6.70 2.48 6.07
N LEU A 69 -6.63 3.04 4.85
CA LEU A 69 -7.51 4.11 4.42
C LEU A 69 -8.96 3.65 4.35
N VAL A 70 -9.24 2.49 3.73
CA VAL A 70 -10.57 1.88 3.73
C VAL A 70 -11.04 1.63 5.16
N ALA A 71 -10.19 1.06 6.02
CA ALA A 71 -10.53 0.84 7.42
C ALA A 71 -10.82 2.14 8.18
N LEU A 72 -10.23 3.27 7.80
CA LEU A 72 -10.51 4.57 8.42
C LEU A 72 -11.86 5.15 8.01
N VAL A 73 -12.23 5.00 6.73
CA VAL A 73 -13.49 5.51 6.17
C VAL A 73 -14.71 4.80 6.77
N TRP A 74 -14.66 3.48 6.95
CA TRP A 74 -15.78 2.71 7.51
C TRP A 74 -15.72 2.62 9.02
N GLU A 75 -16.82 2.91 9.73
CA GLU A 75 -16.87 2.85 11.19
C GLU A 75 -16.58 1.44 11.76
N ASP A 76 -16.97 0.39 11.05
CA ASP A 76 -16.72 -1.01 11.41
C ASP A 76 -16.06 -1.77 10.24
N VAL A 77 -14.94 -2.43 10.53
CA VAL A 77 -14.20 -3.29 9.59
C VAL A 77 -14.89 -4.64 9.33
N ARG A 78 -16.03 -4.91 9.99
CA ARG A 78 -16.88 -6.08 9.71
C ARG A 78 -18.11 -5.71 8.87
N SER A 79 -18.28 -4.44 8.53
CA SER A 79 -19.40 -4.00 7.70
C SER A 79 -19.28 -4.55 6.28
N THR A 80 -20.41 -4.81 5.63
CA THR A 80 -20.45 -5.24 4.22
C THR A 80 -19.76 -4.22 3.33
N GLY A 81 -19.93 -2.92 3.59
CA GLY A 81 -19.28 -1.85 2.84
C GLY A 81 -17.75 -1.93 2.91
N TYR A 82 -17.17 -2.20 4.09
CA TYR A 82 -15.74 -2.42 4.23
C TYR A 82 -15.26 -3.58 3.36
N TYR A 83 -15.92 -4.74 3.41
CA TYR A 83 -15.49 -5.91 2.62
C TYR A 83 -15.65 -5.70 1.12
N VAL A 84 -16.69 -4.99 0.67
CA VAL A 84 -16.87 -4.63 -0.75
C VAL A 84 -15.69 -3.78 -1.23
N TRP A 85 -15.35 -2.71 -0.50
CA TRP A 85 -14.25 -1.84 -0.89
C TRP A 85 -12.88 -2.49 -0.75
N LEU A 86 -12.71 -3.39 0.21
CA LEU A 86 -11.52 -4.21 0.31
C LEU A 86 -11.39 -5.17 -0.88
N GLY A 87 -12.51 -5.77 -1.32
CA GLY A 87 -12.56 -6.61 -2.52
C GLY A 87 -12.22 -5.84 -3.80
N VAL A 88 -12.74 -4.61 -3.95
CA VAL A 88 -12.37 -3.72 -5.06
C VAL A 88 -10.87 -3.43 -5.07
N LEU A 89 -10.30 -3.13 -3.90
CA LEU A 89 -8.86 -2.85 -3.76
C LEU A 89 -8.04 -4.07 -4.19
N VAL A 90 -8.36 -5.26 -3.69
CA VAL A 90 -7.69 -6.52 -4.09
C VAL A 90 -7.81 -6.76 -5.59
N ALA A 91 -9.00 -6.60 -6.16
CA ALA A 91 -9.23 -6.81 -7.58
C ALA A 91 -8.43 -5.83 -8.45
N VAL A 92 -8.36 -4.56 -8.06
CA VAL A 92 -7.57 -3.54 -8.75
C VAL A 92 -6.08 -3.83 -8.62
N SER A 93 -5.58 -4.17 -7.43
CA SER A 93 -4.16 -4.50 -7.22
C SER A 93 -3.72 -5.69 -8.05
N ILE A 94 -4.49 -6.80 -8.02
CA ILE A 94 -4.20 -7.98 -8.83
C ILE A 94 -4.34 -7.65 -10.32
N GLY A 95 -5.37 -6.90 -10.71
CA GLY A 95 -5.58 -6.51 -12.10
C GLY A 95 -4.40 -5.71 -12.67
N LEU A 96 -3.93 -4.71 -11.93
CA LEU A 96 -2.76 -3.92 -12.34
C LEU A 96 -1.51 -4.79 -12.48
N GLU A 97 -1.29 -5.72 -11.55
CA GLU A 97 -0.13 -6.61 -11.60
C GLU A 97 -0.18 -7.59 -12.77
N VAL A 98 -1.37 -8.15 -13.07
CA VAL A 98 -1.57 -9.09 -14.17
C VAL A 98 -1.46 -8.41 -15.54
N PHE A 99 -2.01 -7.19 -15.69
CA PHE A 99 -2.06 -6.52 -17.00
C PHE A 99 -0.84 -5.65 -17.31
N TYR A 100 -0.19 -5.08 -16.29
CA TYR A 100 0.88 -4.09 -16.46
C TYR A 100 2.14 -4.38 -15.62
N GLY A 101 2.06 -5.34 -14.71
CA GLY A 101 3.13 -5.70 -13.78
C GLY A 101 3.94 -6.92 -14.20
N THR A 102 4.72 -7.40 -13.25
CA THR A 102 5.55 -8.60 -13.34
C THR A 102 5.12 -9.55 -12.25
N PHE A 103 3.91 -10.09 -12.40
CA PHE A 103 3.24 -10.89 -11.37
C PHE A 103 4.15 -12.00 -10.80
N ASP A 104 4.63 -11.79 -9.58
CA ASP A 104 5.34 -12.77 -8.75
C ASP A 104 4.43 -13.26 -7.61
N TRP A 105 4.55 -14.53 -7.25
CA TRP A 105 3.85 -15.10 -6.11
C TRP A 105 4.25 -14.43 -4.80
N TYR A 106 5.47 -13.88 -4.71
CA TYR A 106 5.91 -13.11 -3.55
C TYR A 106 5.15 -11.78 -3.41
N ASP A 107 4.74 -11.14 -4.51
CA ASP A 107 3.95 -9.89 -4.45
C ASP A 107 2.62 -10.13 -3.75
N LEU A 108 1.96 -11.25 -4.07
CA LEU A 108 0.72 -11.67 -3.40
C LEU A 108 0.92 -11.84 -1.90
N VAL A 109 2.03 -12.44 -1.47
CA VAL A 109 2.32 -12.63 -0.04
C VAL A 109 2.43 -11.27 0.66
N PHE A 110 3.20 -10.34 0.09
CA PHE A 110 3.37 -9.00 0.66
C PHE A 110 2.06 -8.20 0.70
N ILE A 111 1.26 -8.26 -0.37
CA ILE A 111 -0.06 -7.63 -0.45
C ILE A 111 -1.00 -8.22 0.63
N LEU A 112 -1.09 -9.54 0.75
CA LEU A 112 -1.93 -10.20 1.74
C LEU A 112 -1.50 -9.89 3.17
N VAL A 113 -0.19 -9.83 3.44
CA VAL A 113 0.35 -9.41 4.74
C VAL A 113 -0.02 -7.96 5.04
N GLY A 114 0.08 -7.06 4.05
CA GLY A 114 -0.32 -5.66 4.20
C GLY A 114 -1.81 -5.51 4.51
N ILE A 115 -2.67 -6.16 3.73
CA ILE A 115 -4.13 -6.15 3.93
C ILE A 115 -4.50 -6.74 5.28
N GLY A 116 -3.99 -7.93 5.60
CA GLY A 116 -4.26 -8.64 6.84
C GLY A 116 -3.76 -7.86 8.06
N GLY A 117 -2.59 -7.23 7.96
CA GLY A 117 -2.02 -6.37 8.98
C GLY A 117 -2.92 -5.17 9.27
N ALA A 118 -3.39 -4.46 8.23
CA ALA A 118 -4.31 -3.35 8.39
C ALA A 118 -5.62 -3.81 9.06
N TYR A 119 -6.25 -4.88 8.54
CA TYR A 119 -7.47 -5.43 9.12
C TYR A 119 -7.32 -5.76 10.60
N TRP A 120 -6.23 -6.44 10.99
CA TRP A 120 -5.99 -6.85 12.37
C TRP A 120 -5.80 -5.66 13.32
N ILE A 121 -5.08 -4.62 12.88
CA ILE A 121 -4.89 -3.38 13.65
C ILE A 121 -6.22 -2.67 13.88
N PHE A 122 -7.00 -2.47 12.81
CA PHE A 122 -8.25 -1.71 12.90
C PHE A 122 -9.38 -2.49 13.57
N LYS A 123 -9.39 -3.83 13.48
CA LYS A 123 -10.29 -4.70 14.25
C LYS A 123 -10.08 -4.59 15.77
N ARG A 124 -8.89 -4.18 16.23
CA ARG A 124 -8.60 -3.97 17.67
C ARG A 124 -8.88 -2.54 18.13
N LYS A 125 -8.92 -1.58 17.19
CA LYS A 125 -9.11 -0.16 17.47
C LYS A 125 -10.57 0.29 17.39
N LYS A 126 -11.43 -0.50 16.75
CA LYS A 126 -12.86 -0.25 16.51
C LYS A 126 -13.66 -1.41 17.08
#